data_AF-A0A3R1BTF8-F1
#
_entry.id   AF-A0A3R1BTF8-F1
#
_cell.length_a   1.000
_cell.length_b   1.000
_cell.length_c   1.000
_cell.angle_alpha   90.00
_cell.angle_beta   90.00
_cell.angle_gamma   90.00
#
_symmetry.space_group_name_H-M   'P 1'
#
loop_
_entity.id
_entity.type
_entity.pdbx_description
1 polymer ?
#
loop_
_entity_poly.entity_id
_entity_poly.type
_entity_poly.pdbx_seq_one_letter_code
_entity_poly.pdbx_strand_id
1 'polypeptide(L)'
;MKKYLTIAAVSLLLSGCKVGVEADVNTDELQSTEQKEVSADLNFEVGSCSSSEDSRVESDGLLKIKSKIPTIFKNAEYVDCYTKNFDSFAHFKIPVSVGVMQKDKPFKNDVYLYSYGSIMAGIGAKKELISRIRQAERDIPSGMDFGITVNVNKGTKPFPKTITLLGVFADKDYPVPVGNLDFNMKKVALTLSDVSVQSLLEDGAVPFMVKPEYFDVFKGKD
;
A
#
# COMPACT_ATOMS: atom_id res chain seq x y z
N MET A 1 37.49 3.53 -45.46
CA MET A 1 37.65 3.93 -44.04
C MET A 1 36.50 3.32 -43.27
N LYS A 2 36.82 2.48 -42.29
CA LYS A 2 35.94 1.46 -41.69
C LYS A 2 35.73 1.82 -40.22
N LYS A 3 34.51 1.56 -39.73
CA LYS A 3 34.09 1.42 -38.33
C LYS A 3 33.92 2.72 -37.53
N TYR A 4 32.68 3.16 -37.34
CA TYR A 4 32.12 3.60 -36.05
C TYR A 4 30.59 3.51 -36.12
N LEU A 5 30.03 2.37 -35.73
CA LEU A 5 28.58 2.23 -35.51
C LEU A 5 28.42 1.21 -34.38
N THR A 6 28.65 1.70 -33.17
CA THR A 6 28.32 1.01 -31.92
C THR A 6 28.14 2.10 -30.87
N ILE A 7 27.19 1.91 -29.94
CA ILE A 7 26.67 2.84 -28.93
C ILE A 7 25.34 3.47 -29.41
N ALA A 8 24.17 3.29 -28.77
CA ALA A 8 23.84 2.79 -27.45
C ALA A 8 22.46 2.10 -27.47
N ALA A 9 22.39 0.89 -26.91
CA ALA A 9 21.14 0.33 -26.41
C ALA A 9 21.29 0.16 -24.90
N VAL A 10 21.17 1.26 -24.16
CA VAL A 10 20.95 1.25 -22.72
C VAL A 10 19.58 1.88 -22.49
N SER A 11 18.55 1.15 -22.89
CA SER A 11 17.18 1.44 -22.46
C SER A 11 16.99 0.83 -21.07
N LEU A 12 17.18 1.68 -20.06
CA LEU A 12 16.41 1.78 -18.81
C LEU A 12 15.75 0.47 -18.33
N LEU A 13 16.47 -0.31 -17.51
CA LEU A 13 15.84 -1.24 -16.57
C LEU A 13 15.70 -0.55 -15.22
N LEU A 14 14.74 0.37 -15.10
CA LEU A 14 14.13 0.71 -13.82
C LEU A 14 12.93 -0.21 -13.56
N SER A 15 13.11 -1.51 -13.76
CA SER A 15 12.08 -2.50 -13.46
C SER A 15 12.23 -2.90 -11.99
N GLY A 16 11.81 -2.02 -11.08
CA GLY A 16 11.49 -2.45 -9.72
C GLY A 16 10.39 -3.50 -9.78
N CYS A 17 10.41 -4.48 -8.87
CA CYS A 17 9.30 -5.42 -8.79
C CYS A 17 8.07 -4.67 -8.26
N LYS A 18 7.02 -4.54 -9.08
CA LYS A 18 5.80 -3.83 -8.67
C LYS A 18 5.09 -4.61 -7.58
N VAL A 19 4.85 -3.95 -6.45
CA VAL A 19 4.11 -4.47 -5.31
C VAL A 19 2.90 -3.59 -5.07
N GLY A 20 1.72 -4.07 -5.44
CA GLY A 20 0.46 -3.38 -5.21
C GLY A 20 -0.21 -3.84 -3.93
N VAL A 21 -0.51 -2.93 -3.02
CA VAL A 21 -1.38 -3.19 -1.85
C VAL A 21 -2.68 -2.42 -2.03
N GLU A 22 -3.82 -3.11 -2.03
CA GLU A 22 -5.13 -2.49 -2.11
C GLU A 22 -6.00 -2.92 -0.93
N ALA A 23 -6.52 -1.95 -0.17
CA ALA A 23 -7.37 -2.21 0.98
C ALA A 23 -8.69 -1.43 0.88
N ASP A 24 -9.81 -2.11 1.11
CA ASP A 24 -11.11 -1.46 1.29
C ASP A 24 -11.43 -1.27 2.77
N VAL A 25 -11.82 -0.05 3.12
CA VAL A 25 -12.14 0.31 4.50
C VAL A 25 -13.41 1.14 4.57
N ASN A 26 -14.21 0.94 5.61
CA ASN A 26 -15.38 1.77 5.88
C ASN A 26 -15.07 2.85 6.93
N THR A 27 -15.62 4.06 6.78
CA THR A 27 -15.43 5.14 7.78
C THR A 27 -15.97 4.77 9.16
N ASP A 28 -16.97 3.90 9.26
CA ASP A 28 -17.52 3.45 10.55
C ASP A 28 -16.55 2.53 11.29
N GLU A 29 -15.74 1.76 10.55
CA GLU A 29 -14.69 0.89 11.07
C GLU A 29 -13.51 1.73 11.56
N LEU A 30 -13.09 2.73 10.78
CA LEU A 30 -12.05 3.69 11.18
C LEU A 30 -12.41 4.45 12.46
N GLN A 31 -13.70 4.70 12.70
CA GLN A 31 -14.22 5.37 13.90
C GLN A 31 -14.53 4.41 15.06
N SER A 32 -14.30 3.11 14.90
CA SER A 32 -14.58 2.10 15.93
C SER A 32 -13.42 1.94 16.91
N THR A 33 -13.71 1.95 18.21
CA THR A 33 -12.76 1.55 19.25
C THR A 33 -12.61 0.02 19.34
N GLU A 34 -13.58 -0.71 18.82
CA GLU A 34 -13.44 -2.13 18.56
C GLU A 34 -12.70 -2.32 17.22
N GLN A 35 -11.42 -2.66 17.31
CA GLN A 35 -10.59 -2.92 16.15
C GLN A 35 -11.11 -4.15 15.39
N LYS A 36 -11.20 -4.02 14.07
CA LYS A 36 -11.64 -5.09 13.17
C LYS A 36 -10.47 -5.58 12.33
N GLU A 37 -10.56 -6.82 11.89
CA GLU A 37 -9.67 -7.36 10.87
C GLU A 37 -10.38 -7.32 9.51
N VAL A 38 -9.73 -6.72 8.52
CA VAL A 38 -10.13 -6.74 7.11
C VAL A 38 -9.03 -7.39 6.29
N SER A 39 -9.34 -7.75 5.05
CA SER A 39 -8.38 -8.34 4.13
C SER A 39 -7.98 -7.30 3.07
N ALA A 40 -6.69 -7.17 2.82
CA ALA A 40 -6.15 -6.37 1.72
C ALA A 40 -5.55 -7.28 0.65
N ASP A 41 -5.67 -6.84 -0.60
CA ASP A 41 -5.07 -7.46 -1.77
C ASP A 41 -3.60 -7.05 -1.87
N LEU A 42 -2.72 -8.03 -1.93
CA LEU A 42 -1.29 -7.86 -2.18
C LEU A 42 -0.97 -8.51 -3.53
N ASN A 43 -0.58 -7.70 -4.50
CA ASN A 43 -0.20 -8.12 -5.85
C ASN A 43 1.30 -7.98 -5.99
N PHE A 44 1.99 -9.07 -6.27
CA PHE A 44 3.44 -9.09 -6.43
C PHE A 44 3.79 -9.47 -7.87
N GLU A 45 4.52 -8.61 -8.57
CA GLU A 45 4.92 -8.88 -9.95
C GLU A 45 5.85 -10.11 -10.03
N VAL A 46 5.53 -11.00 -10.95
CA VAL A 46 6.34 -12.17 -11.29
C VAL A 46 6.59 -12.18 -12.79
N GLY A 47 7.69 -12.80 -13.23
CA GLY A 47 8.01 -12.86 -14.66
C GLY A 47 6.99 -13.64 -15.49
N SER A 48 6.28 -14.61 -14.88
CA SER A 48 5.20 -15.38 -15.49
C SER A 48 4.44 -16.14 -14.41
N CYS A 49 3.15 -16.43 -14.63
CA CYS A 49 2.39 -17.37 -13.80
C CYS A 49 2.74 -18.85 -14.09
N SER A 50 3.15 -19.17 -15.31
CA SER A 50 3.43 -20.54 -15.76
C SER A 50 4.83 -20.73 -16.32
N SER A 51 5.30 -21.97 -16.32
CA SER A 51 6.57 -22.38 -16.92
C SER A 51 6.57 -22.15 -18.43
N SER A 52 7.74 -21.81 -18.99
CA SER A 52 7.94 -21.68 -20.44
C SER A 52 7.86 -23.02 -21.17
N GLU A 53 8.18 -24.11 -20.49
CA GLU A 53 8.21 -25.46 -21.03
C GLU A 53 6.82 -26.11 -21.03
N ASP A 54 6.03 -25.89 -19.97
CA ASP A 54 4.65 -26.40 -19.86
C ASP A 54 3.75 -25.39 -19.12
N SER A 55 2.83 -24.78 -19.86
CA SER A 55 1.87 -23.79 -19.34
C SER A 55 0.96 -24.31 -18.22
N ARG A 56 0.85 -25.63 -18.04
CA ARG A 56 0.08 -26.27 -16.96
C ARG A 56 0.86 -26.32 -15.64
N VAL A 57 2.15 -26.01 -15.68
CA VAL A 57 3.06 -26.03 -14.54
C VAL A 57 3.30 -24.58 -14.10
N GLU A 58 3.27 -24.33 -12.79
CA GLU A 58 3.60 -23.01 -12.22
C GLU A 58 5.05 -22.63 -12.53
N SER A 59 5.31 -21.34 -12.74
CA SER A 59 6.69 -20.87 -12.95
C SER A 59 7.52 -20.98 -11.67
N ASP A 60 8.85 -21.17 -11.80
CA ASP A 60 9.77 -21.13 -10.66
C ASP A 60 9.70 -19.80 -9.89
N GLY A 61 9.45 -18.70 -10.62
CA GLY A 61 9.22 -17.39 -10.02
C GLY A 61 7.99 -17.36 -9.13
N LEU A 62 6.87 -17.91 -9.60
CA LEU A 62 5.64 -18.01 -8.82
C LEU A 62 5.84 -18.90 -7.58
N LEU A 63 6.48 -20.06 -7.72
CA LEU A 63 6.78 -20.96 -6.59
C LEU A 63 7.66 -20.26 -5.53
N LYS A 64 8.68 -19.51 -5.97
CA LYS A 64 9.53 -18.73 -5.08
C LYS A 64 8.75 -17.64 -4.34
N ILE A 65 7.88 -16.91 -5.04
CA ILE A 65 7.07 -15.85 -4.41
C ILE A 65 6.01 -16.43 -3.46
N LYS A 66 5.35 -17.53 -3.81
CA LYS A 66 4.42 -18.25 -2.92
C LYS A 66 5.06 -18.67 -1.59
N SER A 67 6.34 -19.06 -1.61
CA SER A 67 7.07 -19.40 -0.37
C SER A 67 7.63 -18.19 0.37
N LYS A 68 8.07 -17.13 -0.34
CA LYS A 68 8.69 -15.94 0.26
C LYS A 68 7.68 -14.98 0.88
N ILE A 69 6.54 -14.71 0.23
CA ILE A 69 5.60 -13.67 0.65
C ILE A 69 5.06 -13.90 2.08
N PRO A 70 4.66 -15.12 2.49
CA PRO A 70 4.23 -15.38 3.87
C PRO A 70 5.31 -15.12 4.93
N THR A 71 6.59 -15.13 4.54
CA THR A 71 7.70 -14.78 5.44
C THR A 71 7.82 -13.26 5.64
N ILE A 72 7.35 -12.46 4.68
CA ILE A 72 7.35 -10.99 4.75
C ILE A 72 6.06 -10.52 5.40
N PHE A 73 4.92 -10.92 4.84
CA PHE A 73 3.58 -10.59 5.31
C PHE A 73 2.99 -11.81 6.03
N LYS A 74 2.96 -11.76 7.36
CA LYS A 74 2.45 -12.88 8.17
C LYS A 74 1.00 -13.17 7.83
N ASN A 75 0.67 -14.46 7.71
CA ASN A 75 -0.65 -14.95 7.31
C ASN A 75 -1.10 -14.46 5.93
N ALA A 76 -0.16 -14.15 5.03
CA ALA A 76 -0.51 -13.95 3.63
C ALA A 76 -1.01 -15.27 3.02
N GLU A 77 -2.19 -15.21 2.41
CA GLU A 77 -2.83 -16.35 1.74
C GLU A 77 -2.75 -16.15 0.24
N TYR A 78 -2.14 -17.10 -0.47
CA TYR A 78 -2.13 -17.08 -1.93
C TYR A 78 -3.53 -17.33 -2.48
N VAL A 79 -3.95 -16.50 -3.44
CA VAL A 79 -5.27 -16.60 -4.08
C VAL A 79 -5.10 -17.19 -5.47
N ASP A 80 -4.43 -16.46 -6.36
CA ASP A 80 -4.21 -16.85 -7.74
C ASP A 80 -2.98 -16.16 -8.34
N CYS A 81 -2.73 -16.42 -9.61
CA CYS A 81 -1.79 -15.66 -10.42
C CYS A 81 -2.48 -15.28 -11.72
N TYR A 82 -2.40 -14.01 -12.09
CA TYR A 82 -3.05 -13.48 -13.28
C TYR A 82 -2.11 -12.61 -14.10
N THR A 83 -2.47 -12.36 -15.36
CA THR A 83 -1.73 -11.46 -16.24
C THR A 83 -2.59 -10.25 -16.59
N LYS A 84 -2.01 -9.05 -16.50
CA LYS A 84 -2.67 -7.79 -16.84
C LYS A 84 -1.65 -6.88 -17.51
N ASN A 85 -2.00 -6.38 -18.71
CA ASN A 85 -1.13 -5.47 -19.48
C ASN A 85 0.30 -5.99 -19.67
N PHE A 86 0.45 -7.28 -19.99
CA PHE A 86 1.73 -8.00 -20.16
C PHE A 86 2.54 -8.28 -18.88
N ASP A 87 2.13 -7.73 -17.74
CA ASP A 87 2.73 -8.06 -16.45
C ASP A 87 1.96 -9.22 -15.79
N SER A 88 2.67 -10.16 -15.18
CA SER A 88 2.05 -11.22 -14.36
C SER A 88 2.14 -10.87 -12.89
N PHE A 89 1.08 -11.15 -12.12
CA PHE A 89 1.00 -10.86 -10.70
C PHE A 89 0.59 -12.10 -9.93
N ALA A 90 1.36 -12.44 -8.90
CA ALA A 90 0.95 -13.35 -7.85
C ALA A 90 0.09 -12.59 -6.84
N HIS A 91 -1.14 -13.04 -6.66
CA HIS A 91 -2.13 -12.40 -5.81
C HIS A 91 -2.22 -13.08 -4.45
N PHE A 92 -2.16 -12.28 -3.39
CA PHE A 92 -2.30 -12.70 -2.02
C PHE A 92 -3.34 -11.85 -1.31
N LYS A 93 -3.95 -12.42 -0.27
CA LYS A 93 -4.68 -11.68 0.76
C LYS A 93 -3.83 -11.54 2.00
N ILE A 94 -3.76 -10.35 2.57
CA ILE A 94 -3.07 -10.08 3.83
C ILE A 94 -4.04 -9.50 4.87
N PRO A 95 -3.94 -9.88 6.15
CA PRO A 95 -4.79 -9.32 7.19
C PRO A 95 -4.34 -7.91 7.57
N VAL A 96 -5.29 -6.99 7.65
CA VAL A 96 -5.10 -5.59 8.04
C VAL A 96 -5.99 -5.28 9.23
N SER A 97 -5.45 -4.70 10.29
CA SER A 97 -6.28 -4.23 11.41
C SER A 97 -6.82 -2.83 11.11
N VAL A 98 -8.06 -2.55 11.49
CA VAL A 98 -8.72 -1.25 11.27
C VAL A 98 -9.33 -0.76 12.57
N GLY A 99 -9.14 0.51 12.91
CA GLY A 99 -9.89 1.15 14.00
C GLY A 99 -9.24 2.40 14.58
N VAL A 100 -9.79 2.87 15.69
CA VAL A 100 -9.22 3.98 16.47
C VAL A 100 -7.96 3.47 17.19
N MET A 101 -6.84 4.18 17.01
CA MET A 101 -5.60 3.91 17.72
C MET A 101 -5.79 4.20 19.21
N GLN A 102 -5.46 3.20 20.03
CA GLN A 102 -5.63 3.25 21.48
C GLN A 102 -4.31 2.88 22.16
N LYS A 103 -3.96 3.59 23.24
CA LYS A 103 -2.66 3.45 23.93
C LYS A 103 -2.47 2.05 24.54
N ASP A 104 -3.55 1.45 25.02
CA ASP A 104 -3.61 0.18 25.75
C ASP A 104 -4.04 -1.00 24.87
N LYS A 105 -4.43 -0.75 23.62
CA LYS A 105 -4.91 -1.77 22.69
C LYS A 105 -4.15 -1.67 21.35
N PRO A 106 -2.94 -2.23 21.24
CA PRO A 106 -2.19 -2.21 19.99
C PRO A 106 -2.90 -3.02 18.91
N PHE A 107 -2.73 -2.62 17.65
CA PHE A 107 -3.24 -3.37 16.51
C PHE A 107 -2.64 -4.78 16.47
N LYS A 108 -3.47 -5.78 16.17
CA LYS A 108 -3.06 -7.19 16.11
C LYS A 108 -2.15 -7.45 14.91
N ASN A 109 -2.54 -6.98 13.73
CA ASN A 109 -1.85 -7.28 12.47
C ASN A 109 -0.68 -6.34 12.21
N ASP A 110 0.20 -6.75 11.30
CA ASP A 110 1.42 -6.03 10.98
C ASP A 110 1.17 -4.77 10.14
N VAL A 111 0.13 -4.79 9.29
CA VAL A 111 -0.41 -3.63 8.59
C VAL A 111 -1.70 -3.20 9.28
N TYR A 112 -1.89 -1.90 9.44
CA TYR A 112 -3.12 -1.36 10.02
C TYR A 112 -3.55 -0.05 9.39
N LEU A 113 -4.86 0.17 9.32
CA LEU A 113 -5.47 1.46 9.01
C LEU A 113 -6.03 2.04 10.30
N TYR A 114 -5.72 3.29 10.58
CA TYR A 114 -6.04 3.89 11.87
C TYR A 114 -6.65 5.28 11.76
N SER A 115 -7.44 5.64 12.77
CA SER A 115 -7.77 7.03 13.08
C SER A 115 -7.23 7.40 14.47
N TYR A 116 -6.90 8.67 14.68
CA TYR A 116 -6.43 9.19 15.96
C TYR A 116 -6.51 10.72 16.02
N GLY A 117 -7.30 11.27 16.96
CA GLY A 117 -7.42 12.71 17.13
C GLY A 117 -7.98 13.40 15.88
N SER A 118 -7.15 14.22 15.23
CA SER A 118 -7.46 14.89 13.95
C SER A 118 -7.11 14.05 12.71
N ILE A 119 -6.47 12.89 12.88
CA ILE A 119 -6.25 11.91 11.80
C ILE A 119 -7.51 11.09 11.61
N MET A 120 -8.14 11.21 10.45
CA MET A 120 -9.35 10.49 10.09
C MET A 120 -9.02 9.14 9.45
N ALA A 121 -7.94 9.07 8.68
CA ALA A 121 -7.32 7.83 8.26
C ALA A 121 -5.81 7.99 8.03
N GLY A 122 -5.05 7.02 8.53
CA GLY A 122 -3.67 6.78 8.21
C GLY A 122 -3.43 5.29 8.01
N ILE A 123 -2.30 4.96 7.39
CA ILE A 123 -1.82 3.59 7.31
C ILE A 123 -0.57 3.47 8.18
N GLY A 124 -0.40 2.33 8.82
CA GLY A 124 0.82 2.01 9.55
C GLY A 124 1.27 0.58 9.33
N ALA A 125 2.57 0.39 9.56
CA ALA A 125 3.27 -0.87 9.44
C ALA A 125 4.14 -1.05 10.69
N LYS A 126 4.03 -2.22 11.33
CA LYS A 126 4.87 -2.55 12.47
C LYS A 126 6.34 -2.63 12.05
N LYS A 127 7.24 -2.27 12.98
CA LYS A 127 8.69 -2.28 12.75
C LYS A 127 9.20 -3.63 12.27
N GLU A 128 8.63 -4.72 12.78
CA GLU A 128 8.99 -6.08 12.39
C GLU A 128 8.64 -6.36 10.92
N LEU A 129 7.53 -5.84 10.40
CA LEU A 129 7.18 -5.96 8.98
C LEU A 129 8.14 -5.16 8.12
N ILE A 130 8.39 -3.90 8.48
CA ILE A 130 9.34 -3.03 7.78
C ILE A 130 10.73 -3.69 7.72
N SER A 131 11.18 -4.30 8.81
CA SER A 131 12.44 -5.03 8.84
C SER A 131 12.47 -6.20 7.86
N ARG A 132 11.37 -6.94 7.72
CA ARG A 132 11.27 -8.07 6.77
C ARG A 132 11.18 -7.59 5.33
N ILE A 133 10.48 -6.49 5.08
CA ILE A 133 10.46 -5.81 3.77
C ILE A 133 11.89 -5.41 3.38
N ARG A 134 12.60 -4.66 4.24
CA ARG A 134 13.99 -4.24 3.99
C ARG A 134 14.94 -5.42 3.81
N GLN A 135 14.70 -6.55 4.49
CA GLN A 135 15.48 -7.76 4.27
C GLN A 135 15.20 -8.37 2.90
N ALA A 136 13.94 -8.43 2.48
CA ALA A 136 13.55 -8.92 1.17
C ALA A 136 14.07 -8.02 0.03
N GLU A 137 14.10 -6.70 0.20
CA GLU A 137 14.66 -5.76 -0.79
C GLU A 137 16.15 -6.03 -1.05
N ARG A 138 16.92 -6.42 -0.01
CA ARG A 138 18.33 -6.79 -0.19
C ARG A 138 18.50 -8.09 -0.98
N ASP A 139 17.52 -8.99 -0.91
CA ASP A 139 17.53 -10.27 -1.62
C ASP A 139 17.06 -10.14 -3.08
N ILE A 140 16.42 -9.02 -3.44
CA ILE A 140 15.82 -8.76 -4.76
C ILE A 140 16.62 -7.64 -5.44
N PRO A 141 17.48 -7.96 -6.44
CA PRO A 141 18.37 -6.97 -7.06
C PRO A 141 17.67 -5.76 -7.69
N SER A 142 16.42 -5.93 -8.11
CA SER A 142 15.57 -4.87 -8.66
C SER A 142 14.90 -3.97 -7.61
N GLY A 143 14.94 -4.34 -6.33
CA GLY A 143 14.13 -3.70 -5.30
C GLY A 143 12.63 -4.03 -5.41
N MET A 144 11.85 -3.47 -4.49
CA MET A 144 10.38 -3.53 -4.48
C MET A 144 9.83 -2.11 -4.62
N ASP A 145 8.91 -1.93 -5.56
CA ASP A 145 8.23 -0.66 -5.80
C ASP A 145 6.80 -0.75 -5.29
N PHE A 146 6.52 -0.12 -4.15
CA PHE A 146 5.25 -0.25 -3.43
C PHE A 146 4.24 0.80 -3.90
N GLY A 147 3.16 0.35 -4.55
CA GLY A 147 1.95 1.14 -4.75
C GLY A 147 0.89 0.75 -3.70
N ILE A 148 0.49 1.69 -2.84
CA ILE A 148 -0.50 1.42 -1.79
C ILE A 148 -1.76 2.24 -2.05
N THR A 149 -2.88 1.57 -2.25
CA THR A 149 -4.20 2.16 -2.49
C THR A 149 -5.14 1.82 -1.34
N VAL A 150 -5.77 2.83 -0.76
CA VAL A 150 -6.84 2.67 0.22
C VAL A 150 -8.14 3.19 -0.37
N ASN A 151 -9.10 2.29 -0.50
CA ASN A 151 -10.46 2.55 -0.91
C ASN A 151 -11.30 2.90 0.32
N VAL A 152 -11.56 4.18 0.54
CA VAL A 152 -12.35 4.65 1.70
C VAL A 152 -13.82 4.75 1.31
N ASN A 153 -14.64 3.91 1.93
CA ASN A 153 -16.09 3.84 1.72
C ASN A 153 -16.82 4.60 2.83
N LYS A 154 -17.76 5.47 2.43
CA LYS A 154 -18.61 6.20 3.37
C LYS A 154 -19.56 5.24 4.08
N GLY A 155 -19.45 5.18 5.39
CA GLY A 155 -20.35 4.44 6.27
C GLY A 155 -21.62 5.21 6.60
N THR A 156 -22.26 4.78 7.68
CA THR A 156 -23.53 5.31 8.18
C THR A 156 -23.36 6.29 9.32
N LYS A 157 -22.24 6.23 10.06
CA LYS A 157 -21.95 7.17 11.14
C LYS A 157 -21.61 8.55 10.58
N PRO A 158 -21.91 9.63 11.33
CA PRO A 158 -21.50 10.97 10.95
C PRO A 158 -19.99 11.03 10.64
N PHE A 159 -19.63 11.64 9.53
CA PHE A 159 -18.26 11.87 9.11
C PHE A 159 -18.11 13.33 8.69
N PRO A 160 -16.98 14.00 8.95
CA PRO A 160 -16.78 15.39 8.57
C PRO A 160 -17.08 15.61 7.08
N LYS A 161 -17.81 16.68 6.78
CA LYS A 161 -18.12 17.06 5.41
C LYS A 161 -16.85 17.44 4.65
N THR A 162 -15.94 18.15 5.30
CA THR A 162 -14.64 18.53 4.73
C THR A 162 -13.53 17.78 5.45
N ILE A 163 -12.66 17.16 4.65
CA ILE A 163 -11.43 16.51 5.07
C ILE A 163 -10.28 17.08 4.24
N THR A 164 -9.07 17.00 4.77
CA THR A 164 -7.85 17.33 4.04
C THR A 164 -7.11 16.03 3.70
N LEU A 165 -6.81 15.84 2.43
CA LEU A 165 -5.97 14.77 1.91
C LEU A 165 -4.50 15.20 1.94
N LEU A 166 -3.61 14.26 2.26
CA LEU A 166 -2.17 14.50 2.37
C LEU A 166 -1.38 13.49 1.53
N GLY A 167 -0.58 13.97 0.58
CA GLY A 167 0.41 13.16 -0.13
C GLY A 167 -0.18 11.93 -0.82
N VAL A 168 -1.29 12.09 -1.52
CA VAL A 168 -2.00 11.00 -2.23
C VAL A 168 -2.28 11.37 -3.68
N PHE A 169 -2.54 10.36 -4.51
CA PHE A 169 -3.25 10.49 -5.76
C PHE A 169 -4.71 10.08 -5.56
N ALA A 170 -5.64 10.98 -5.85
CA ALA A 170 -7.07 10.71 -5.88
C ALA A 170 -7.47 10.14 -7.25
N ASP A 171 -8.38 9.16 -7.26
CA ASP A 171 -8.86 8.50 -8.48
C ASP A 171 -7.70 8.03 -9.39
N LYS A 172 -6.68 7.45 -8.74
CA LYS A 172 -5.43 6.87 -9.30
C LYS A 172 -4.39 7.89 -9.77
N ASP A 173 -4.79 8.90 -10.54
CA ASP A 173 -3.82 9.69 -11.30
C ASP A 173 -3.79 11.18 -10.92
N TYR A 174 -4.74 11.68 -10.12
CA TYR A 174 -4.78 13.10 -9.76
C TYR A 174 -3.96 13.38 -8.50
N PRO A 175 -2.79 14.05 -8.59
CA PRO A 175 -1.95 14.31 -7.43
C PRO A 175 -2.58 15.32 -6.49
N VAL A 176 -2.62 14.98 -5.21
CA VAL A 176 -3.09 15.84 -4.12
C VAL A 176 -1.98 15.91 -3.04
N PRO A 177 -1.05 16.86 -3.16
CA PRO A 177 -0.02 17.06 -2.13
C PRO A 177 -0.64 17.44 -0.79
N VAL A 178 -1.51 18.46 -0.82
CA VAL A 178 -2.42 18.85 0.26
C VAL A 178 -3.67 19.41 -0.41
N GLY A 179 -4.85 18.92 -0.05
CA GLY A 179 -6.09 19.41 -0.65
C GLY A 179 -7.33 19.06 0.15
N ASN A 180 -8.30 19.96 0.17
CA ASN A 180 -9.58 19.70 0.80
C ASN A 180 -10.49 18.90 -0.14
N LEU A 181 -11.11 17.86 0.40
CA LEU A 181 -12.15 17.08 -0.27
C LEU A 181 -13.46 17.24 0.49
N ASP A 182 -14.53 17.54 -0.23
CA ASP A 182 -15.90 17.42 0.31
C ASP A 182 -16.32 15.95 0.24
N PHE A 183 -16.41 15.28 1.40
CA PHE A 183 -16.69 13.86 1.55
C PHE A 183 -18.19 13.54 1.39
N ASN A 184 -18.75 13.98 0.27
CA ASN A 184 -20.11 13.63 -0.16
C ASN A 184 -20.15 12.36 -1.03
N MET A 185 -18.99 11.88 -1.47
CA MET A 185 -18.85 10.67 -2.28
C MET A 185 -19.10 9.39 -1.47
N LYS A 186 -19.61 8.35 -2.13
CA LYS A 186 -19.81 7.03 -1.52
C LYS A 186 -18.49 6.28 -1.29
N LYS A 187 -17.53 6.48 -2.19
CA LYS A 187 -16.23 5.82 -2.20
C LYS A 187 -15.20 6.79 -2.77
N VAL A 188 -13.99 6.80 -2.21
CA VAL A 188 -12.83 7.48 -2.78
C VAL A 188 -11.64 6.52 -2.77
N ALA A 189 -10.95 6.41 -3.90
CA ALA A 189 -9.71 5.64 -4.01
C ALA A 189 -8.54 6.60 -3.83
N LEU A 190 -7.72 6.35 -2.80
CA LEU A 190 -6.56 7.17 -2.45
C LEU A 190 -5.30 6.32 -2.55
N THR A 191 -4.45 6.63 -3.52
CA THR A 191 -3.14 5.98 -3.67
C THR A 191 -2.10 6.83 -2.95
N LEU A 192 -1.33 6.25 -2.04
CA LEU A 192 -0.23 6.96 -1.39
C LEU A 192 0.83 7.35 -2.42
N SER A 193 1.32 8.59 -2.33
CA SER A 193 2.47 9.02 -3.12
C SER A 193 3.76 8.32 -2.65
N ASP A 194 4.78 8.30 -3.50
CA ASP A 194 6.09 7.71 -3.18
C ASP A 194 6.68 8.28 -1.89
N VAL A 195 6.50 9.58 -1.64
CA VAL A 195 6.92 10.24 -0.39
C VAL A 195 6.18 9.66 0.81
N SER A 196 4.86 9.48 0.70
CA SER A 196 4.06 8.90 1.77
C SER A 196 4.40 7.42 2.01
N VAL A 197 4.68 6.66 0.95
CA VAL A 197 5.14 5.27 1.05
C VAL A 197 6.51 5.21 1.72
N GLN A 198 7.44 6.09 1.34
CA GLN A 198 8.74 6.18 1.98
C GLN A 198 8.61 6.55 3.47
N SER A 199 7.81 7.55 3.82
CA SER A 199 7.52 7.90 5.21
C SER A 199 6.90 6.73 5.99
N LEU A 200 6.01 5.95 5.39
CA LEU A 200 5.49 4.73 6.02
C LEU A 200 6.60 3.71 6.31
N LEU A 201 7.51 3.49 5.36
CA LEU A 201 8.61 2.54 5.51
C LEU A 201 9.75 3.04 6.42
N GLU A 202 9.85 4.35 6.65
CA GLU A 202 10.84 4.96 7.54
C GLU A 202 10.30 5.13 8.96
N ASP A 203 9.12 5.74 9.11
CA ASP A 203 8.53 6.16 10.39
C ASP A 203 7.49 5.16 10.93
N GLY A 204 7.00 4.25 10.08
CA GLY A 204 6.05 3.20 10.45
C GLY A 204 4.58 3.61 10.43
N ALA A 205 4.28 4.88 10.19
CA ALA A 205 2.91 5.34 9.98
C ALA A 205 2.87 6.63 9.15
N VAL A 206 1.83 6.78 8.33
CA VAL A 206 1.58 8.00 7.56
C VAL A 206 0.08 8.32 7.54
N PRO A 207 -0.33 9.53 7.96
CA PRO A 207 -1.70 9.99 7.77
C PRO A 207 -1.91 10.40 6.31
N PHE A 208 -3.06 10.06 5.75
CA PHE A 208 -3.43 10.46 4.38
C PHE A 208 -4.78 11.17 4.30
N MET A 209 -5.58 11.11 5.37
CA MET A 209 -6.83 11.83 5.50
C MET A 209 -6.94 12.41 6.92
N VAL A 210 -7.06 13.73 7.02
CA VAL A 210 -7.08 14.46 8.29
C VAL A 210 -8.22 15.48 8.32
N LYS A 211 -8.57 15.95 9.51
CA LYS A 211 -9.47 17.10 9.65
C LYS A 211 -8.71 18.41 9.35
N PRO A 212 -9.36 19.48 8.90
CA PRO A 212 -8.70 20.76 8.64
C PRO A 212 -7.87 21.30 9.81
N GLU A 213 -8.32 21.10 11.05
CA GLU A 213 -7.63 21.48 12.29
C GLU A 213 -6.36 20.66 12.58
N TYR A 214 -6.05 19.62 11.79
CA TYR A 214 -4.82 18.83 11.95
C TYR A 214 -3.57 19.70 11.96
N PHE A 215 -3.54 20.75 11.14
CA PHE A 215 -2.39 21.64 11.04
C PHE A 215 -2.28 22.67 12.17
N ASP A 216 -3.28 22.76 13.06
CA ASP A 216 -3.24 23.69 14.18
C ASP A 216 -2.14 23.31 15.18
N VAL A 217 -1.66 22.07 15.18
CA VAL A 217 -0.48 21.65 15.98
C VAL A 217 0.82 22.32 15.52
N PHE A 218 0.89 22.82 14.28
CA PHE A 218 2.04 23.53 13.72
C PHE A 218 1.90 25.05 13.80
N LYS A 219 0.69 25.54 14.07
CA LYS A 219 0.47 26.94 14.44
C LYS A 219 0.94 27.05 15.89
N GLY A 220 2.16 27.53 16.08
CA GLY A 220 2.73 27.70 17.42
C GLY A 220 1.76 28.41 18.35
N LYS A 221 1.84 28.11 19.65
CA LYS A 221 1.24 29.00 20.66
C LYS A 221 1.97 30.34 20.52
N ASP A 222 1.33 31.30 19.86
CA ASP A 222 1.74 32.70 19.86
C ASP A 222 1.82 33.24 21.30
#